data_AF-A0A9E5R4F0-F1
#
_entry.id   AF-A0A9E5R4F0-F1
#
_cell.length_a   1.000
_cell.length_b   1.000
_cell.length_c   1.000
_cell.angle_alpha   90.00
_cell.angle_beta   90.00
_cell.angle_gamma   90.00
#
_symmetry.space_group_name_H-M   'P 1'
#
loop_
_entity.id
_entity.type
_entity.pdbx_description
1 polymer ?
#
loop_
_entity_poly.entity_id
_entity_poly.type
_entity_poly.pdbx_seq_one_letter_code
_entity_poly.pdbx_strand_id
1 'polypeptide(L)'
;MLFASVVRAEVLGKVAQRSPQKVALYADEVTTLNRAALAEMQTLLLEMRPESILRASFFTLLENLCRGLQGRKLMRMELDWQGLKELYLSADAHITFYRLAQEALSNVIRHSEATQLTVRCGYHGGFFTLVIQDNGKGFDLKSGSMGFGLNTMRERARHVGGKFNLWSSPGEGTRIEVTWAGQAFAG
;
A
#
# COMPACT_ATOMS: atom_id res chain seq x y z
N MET A 1 20.78 11.47 -8.69
CA MET A 1 21.03 10.04 -8.41
C MET A 1 20.81 9.13 -9.64
N LEU A 2 19.84 9.39 -10.53
CA LEU A 2 19.69 8.68 -11.83
C LEU A 2 20.96 8.68 -12.71
N PHE A 3 21.77 9.72 -12.65
CA PHE A 3 23.04 9.78 -13.37
C PHE A 3 24.06 8.72 -12.89
N ALA A 4 24.03 8.33 -11.62
CA ALA A 4 24.97 7.35 -11.07
C ALA A 4 24.62 5.91 -11.45
N SER A 5 23.34 5.60 -11.66
CA SER A 5 22.89 4.26 -12.07
C SER A 5 23.19 3.97 -13.54
N VAL A 6 23.07 4.96 -14.42
CA VAL A 6 23.46 4.85 -15.84
C VAL A 6 24.97 4.61 -15.97
N VAL A 7 25.78 5.37 -15.23
CA VAL A 7 27.25 5.25 -15.26
C VAL A 7 27.75 3.88 -14.76
N ARG A 8 27.08 3.24 -13.79
CA ARG A 8 27.48 1.89 -13.31
C ARG A 8 27.03 0.74 -14.22
N ALA A 9 25.92 0.89 -14.94
CA ALA A 9 25.49 -0.11 -15.92
C ALA A 9 26.49 -0.25 -17.07
N GLU A 10 27.12 0.84 -17.51
CA GLU A 10 28.23 0.81 -18.46
C GLU A 10 29.48 0.10 -17.90
N VAL A 11 29.75 0.25 -16.60
CA VAL A 11 30.88 -0.39 -15.93
C VAL A 11 30.67 -1.90 -15.79
N LEU A 12 29.43 -2.38 -15.63
CA LEU A 12 29.10 -3.82 -15.59
C LEU A 12 29.57 -4.56 -16.86
N GLY A 13 29.47 -3.93 -18.03
CA GLY A 13 29.98 -4.51 -19.28
C GLY A 13 31.50 -4.70 -19.29
N LYS A 14 32.25 -3.76 -18.68
CA LYS A 14 33.72 -3.84 -18.54
C LYS A 14 34.16 -4.79 -17.42
N VAL A 15 33.40 -4.88 -16.33
CA VAL A 15 33.67 -5.78 -15.19
C VAL A 15 33.33 -7.24 -15.54
N ALA A 16 32.31 -7.48 -16.37
CA ALA A 16 31.97 -8.82 -16.85
C ALA A 16 33.11 -9.49 -17.62
N GLN A 17 33.95 -8.72 -18.32
CA GLN A 17 35.13 -9.24 -19.02
C GLN A 17 36.30 -9.58 -18.08
N ARG A 18 36.39 -8.96 -16.90
CA ARG A 18 37.54 -9.10 -15.97
C ARG A 18 37.25 -9.93 -14.72
N SER A 19 36.01 -9.99 -14.25
CA SER A 19 35.65 -10.69 -13.01
C SER A 19 34.17 -11.11 -13.00
N PRO A 20 33.82 -12.22 -13.69
CA PRO A 20 32.44 -12.71 -13.82
C PRO A 20 31.73 -12.95 -12.48
N GLN A 21 32.49 -13.36 -11.46
CA GLN A 21 31.97 -13.67 -10.12
C GLN A 21 31.41 -12.45 -9.38
N LYS A 22 31.88 -11.24 -9.70
CA LYS A 22 31.43 -9.99 -9.06
C LYS A 22 30.24 -9.35 -9.79
N VAL A 23 29.91 -9.81 -10.98
CA VAL A 23 28.81 -9.26 -11.81
C VAL A 23 27.47 -9.42 -11.10
N ALA A 24 27.23 -10.57 -10.47
CA ALA A 24 25.98 -10.83 -9.74
C ALA A 24 25.81 -9.87 -8.55
N LEU A 25 26.89 -9.60 -7.80
CA LEU A 25 26.87 -8.68 -6.66
C LEU A 25 26.53 -7.25 -7.07
N TYR A 26 27.17 -6.75 -8.13
CA TYR A 26 26.92 -5.39 -8.64
C TYR A 26 25.54 -5.28 -9.33
N ALA A 27 25.06 -6.34 -9.97
CA ALA A 27 23.72 -6.38 -10.54
C ALA A 27 22.64 -6.29 -9.45
N ASP A 28 22.85 -6.95 -8.31
CA ASP A 28 21.95 -6.88 -7.17
C ASP A 28 21.95 -5.49 -6.50
N GLU A 29 23.13 -4.86 -6.38
CA GLU A 29 23.26 -3.49 -5.87
C GLU A 29 22.55 -2.47 -6.79
N VAL A 30 22.72 -2.59 -8.12
CA VAL A 30 22.02 -1.76 -9.11
C VAL A 30 20.51 -1.99 -9.07
N THR A 31 20.07 -3.24 -8.92
CA THR A 31 18.64 -3.58 -8.81
C THR A 31 18.04 -2.99 -7.54
N THR A 32 18.75 -3.07 -6.42
CA THR A 32 18.35 -2.49 -5.13
C THR A 32 18.23 -0.97 -5.21
N LEU A 33 19.23 -0.29 -5.79
CA LEU A 33 19.21 1.16 -5.97
C LEU A 33 18.11 1.62 -6.92
N ASN A 34 17.86 0.88 -8.02
CA ASN A 34 16.76 1.19 -8.92
C ASN A 34 15.38 1.01 -8.26
N ARG A 35 15.23 -0.03 -7.42
CA ARG A 35 14.00 -0.21 -6.63
C ARG A 35 13.80 0.93 -5.65
N ALA A 36 14.85 1.39 -4.98
CA ALA A 36 14.79 2.55 -4.08
C ALA A 36 14.45 3.85 -4.82
N ALA A 37 15.03 4.09 -6.01
CA ALA A 37 14.71 5.28 -6.81
C ALA A 37 13.27 5.24 -7.36
N LEU A 38 12.78 4.06 -7.77
CA LEU A 38 11.38 3.86 -8.17
C LEU A 38 10.42 4.08 -7.00
N ALA A 39 10.78 3.62 -5.81
CA ALA A 39 10.04 3.84 -4.57
C ALA A 39 9.88 5.33 -4.25
N GLU A 40 10.97 6.09 -4.39
CA GLU A 40 11.04 7.51 -4.13
C GLU A 40 10.24 8.30 -5.18
N MET A 41 10.39 7.96 -6.46
CA MET A 41 9.56 8.52 -7.53
C MET A 41 8.06 8.21 -7.34
N GLN A 42 7.71 6.99 -6.97
CA GLN A 42 6.32 6.64 -6.66
C GLN A 42 5.80 7.44 -5.48
N THR A 43 6.65 7.69 -4.47
CA THR A 43 6.29 8.55 -3.33
C THR A 43 6.01 9.99 -3.77
N LEU A 44 6.90 10.59 -4.57
CA LEU A 44 6.72 11.94 -5.13
C LEU A 44 5.52 12.04 -6.10
N LEU A 45 5.27 11.01 -6.91
CA LEU A 45 4.10 10.98 -7.81
C LEU A 45 2.78 10.86 -7.04
N LEU A 46 2.80 10.20 -5.87
CA LEU A 46 1.64 10.11 -4.99
C LEU A 46 1.32 11.46 -4.31
N GLU A 47 2.33 12.33 -4.16
CA GLU A 47 2.20 13.71 -3.66
C GLU A 47 1.62 14.69 -4.68
N MET A 48 1.55 14.34 -5.97
CA MET A 48 1.29 15.31 -7.05
C MET A 48 -0.18 15.49 -7.48
N ARG A 49 -1.19 14.89 -6.82
CA ARG A 49 -2.63 15.28 -6.97
C ARG A 49 -3.49 15.07 -5.71
N PRO A 50 -3.13 15.69 -4.58
CA PRO A 50 -3.91 15.58 -3.35
C PRO A 50 -5.26 16.31 -3.45
N GLU A 51 -5.44 17.25 -4.39
CA GLU A 51 -6.66 18.09 -4.38
C GLU A 51 -7.93 17.30 -4.71
N SER A 52 -7.87 16.29 -5.58
CA SER A 52 -9.05 15.47 -5.89
C SER A 52 -9.42 14.54 -4.73
N ILE A 53 -8.43 14.05 -3.98
CA ILE A 53 -8.62 13.24 -2.78
C ILE A 53 -9.25 14.10 -1.68
N LEU A 54 -8.69 15.28 -1.43
CA LEU A 54 -9.13 16.15 -0.34
C LEU A 54 -10.52 16.80 -0.57
N ARG A 55 -10.99 16.86 -1.83
CA ARG A 55 -12.31 17.43 -2.18
C ARG A 55 -13.49 16.53 -1.83
N ALA A 56 -13.27 15.23 -1.66
CA ALA A 56 -14.31 14.26 -1.37
C ALA A 56 -14.17 13.74 0.06
N SER A 57 -15.28 13.31 0.67
CA SER A 57 -15.19 12.62 1.97
C SER A 57 -14.49 11.27 1.81
N PHE A 58 -13.83 10.81 2.88
CA PHE A 58 -13.13 9.52 2.84
C PHE A 58 -14.09 8.36 2.52
N PHE A 59 -15.32 8.41 3.03
CA PHE A 59 -16.39 7.48 2.68
C PHE A 59 -16.61 7.42 1.16
N THR A 60 -16.74 8.59 0.50
CA THR A 60 -16.99 8.67 -0.95
C THR A 60 -15.82 8.08 -1.73
N LEU A 61 -14.59 8.37 -1.32
CA LEU A 61 -13.40 7.82 -1.96
C LEU A 61 -13.33 6.30 -1.83
N LEU A 62 -13.60 5.77 -0.63
CA LEU A 62 -13.58 4.34 -0.35
C LEU A 62 -14.69 3.60 -1.11
N GLU A 63 -15.89 4.18 -1.15
CA GLU A 63 -17.02 3.66 -1.93
C GLU A 63 -16.68 3.59 -3.42
N ASN A 64 -16.05 4.63 -3.97
CA ASN A 64 -15.62 4.66 -5.37
C ASN A 64 -14.55 3.61 -5.68
N LEU A 65 -13.56 3.43 -4.80
CA LEU A 65 -12.56 2.36 -4.92
C LEU A 65 -13.25 0.98 -4.96
N CYS A 66 -14.17 0.74 -4.02
CA CYS A 66 -14.92 -0.50 -3.95
C CYS A 66 -15.73 -0.72 -5.25
N ARG A 67 -16.52 0.26 -5.69
CA ARG A 67 -17.36 0.16 -6.90
C ARG A 67 -16.53 -0.16 -8.15
N GLY A 68 -15.33 0.41 -8.28
CA GLY A 68 -14.42 0.14 -9.39
C GLY A 68 -13.94 -1.32 -9.47
N LEU A 69 -14.01 -2.07 -8.36
CA LEU A 69 -13.57 -3.46 -8.26
C LEU A 69 -14.69 -4.45 -8.60
N GLN A 70 -15.93 -4.14 -8.24
CA GLN A 70 -17.09 -5.02 -8.48
C GLN A 70 -17.27 -5.34 -9.97
N GLY A 71 -16.85 -4.44 -10.87
CA GLY A 71 -16.93 -4.66 -12.32
C GLY A 71 -15.88 -5.61 -12.91
N ARG A 72 -14.88 -6.09 -12.14
CA ARG A 72 -13.69 -6.77 -12.70
C ARG A 72 -13.50 -8.24 -12.31
N LYS A 73 -14.16 -8.73 -11.25
CA LYS A 73 -14.05 -10.13 -10.79
C LYS A 73 -15.33 -10.64 -10.14
N LEU A 74 -15.52 -11.96 -10.16
CA LEU A 74 -16.56 -12.72 -9.43
C LEU A 74 -16.26 -12.80 -7.90
N MET A 75 -15.88 -11.68 -7.27
CA MET A 75 -15.55 -11.63 -5.85
C MET A 75 -16.66 -10.90 -5.10
N ARG A 76 -17.21 -11.53 -4.05
CA ARG A 76 -18.16 -10.87 -3.15
C ARG A 76 -17.41 -9.85 -2.32
N MET A 77 -17.86 -8.60 -2.36
CA MET A 77 -17.24 -7.54 -1.55
C MET A 77 -18.28 -6.90 -0.64
N GLU A 78 -17.89 -6.71 0.60
CA GLU A 78 -18.68 -6.07 1.65
C GLU A 78 -17.94 -4.82 2.16
N LEU A 79 -18.63 -3.69 2.13
CA LEU A 79 -18.16 -2.43 2.72
C LEU A 79 -19.00 -2.15 3.96
N ASP A 80 -18.36 -2.22 5.12
CA ASP A 80 -18.95 -1.92 6.42
C ASP A 80 -18.40 -0.57 6.94
N TRP A 81 -19.25 0.45 6.92
CA TRP A 81 -18.90 1.79 7.39
C TRP A 81 -19.54 2.08 8.75
N GLN A 82 -18.69 2.21 9.77
CA GLN A 82 -19.05 2.42 11.17
C GLN A 82 -18.65 3.82 11.62
N GLY A 83 -19.41 4.83 11.19
CA GLY A 83 -19.17 6.22 11.58
C GLY A 83 -20.05 7.20 10.81
N LEU A 84 -19.88 8.50 11.09
CA LEU A 84 -20.51 9.54 10.30
C LEU A 84 -19.89 9.57 8.89
N LYS A 85 -20.72 9.76 7.85
CA LYS A 85 -20.23 9.83 6.46
C LYS A 85 -19.37 11.07 6.20
N GLU A 86 -19.57 12.11 7.01
CA GLU A 86 -18.84 13.38 7.00
C GLU A 86 -17.75 13.39 8.07
N LEU A 87 -16.99 12.30 8.13
CA LEU A 87 -15.82 12.22 9.00
C LEU A 87 -14.63 12.90 8.31
N TYR A 88 -14.12 13.97 8.91
CA TYR A 88 -12.94 14.67 8.42
C TYR A 88 -11.69 14.23 9.15
N LEU A 89 -10.75 13.66 8.39
CA LEU A 89 -9.38 13.37 8.81
C LEU A 89 -8.49 14.58 8.52
N SER A 90 -7.31 14.68 9.15
CA SER A 90 -6.30 15.63 8.70
C SER A 90 -5.94 15.35 7.23
N ALA A 91 -5.47 16.36 6.49
CA ALA A 91 -5.15 16.18 5.06
C ALA A 91 -4.19 15.01 4.82
N ASP A 92 -3.13 14.90 5.63
CA ASP A 92 -2.14 13.83 5.52
C ASP A 92 -2.74 12.45 5.85
N ALA A 93 -3.57 12.36 6.89
CA ALA A 93 -4.26 11.12 7.23
C ALA A 93 -5.23 10.74 6.10
N HIS A 94 -6.01 11.68 5.58
CA HIS A 94 -6.95 11.46 4.50
C HIS A 94 -6.26 10.85 3.27
N ILE A 95 -5.17 11.48 2.82
CA ILE A 95 -4.36 10.99 1.69
C ILE A 95 -3.77 9.62 2.03
N THR A 96 -3.22 9.45 3.22
CA THR A 96 -2.57 8.20 3.66
C THR A 96 -3.54 7.03 3.65
N PHE A 97 -4.69 7.16 4.30
CA PHE A 97 -5.71 6.10 4.36
C PHE A 97 -6.28 5.79 2.97
N TYR A 98 -6.40 6.78 2.09
CA TYR A 98 -6.87 6.55 0.73
C TYR A 98 -5.86 5.73 -0.08
N ARG A 99 -4.57 6.08 -0.02
CA ARG A 99 -3.51 5.34 -0.71
C ARG A 99 -3.33 3.93 -0.14
N LEU A 100 -3.47 3.78 1.17
CA LEU A 100 -3.50 2.48 1.85
C LEU A 100 -4.62 1.59 1.32
N ALA A 101 -5.84 2.13 1.26
CA ALA A 101 -6.99 1.40 0.72
C ALA A 101 -6.76 1.01 -0.74
N GLN A 102 -6.28 1.94 -1.57
CA GLN A 102 -5.98 1.69 -2.98
C GLN A 102 -4.97 0.55 -3.17
N GLU A 103 -3.86 0.57 -2.44
CA GLU A 103 -2.80 -0.43 -2.55
C GLU A 103 -3.25 -1.79 -2.00
N ALA A 104 -3.93 -1.82 -0.85
CA ALA A 104 -4.47 -3.05 -0.27
C ALA A 104 -5.47 -3.73 -1.23
N LEU A 105 -6.39 -2.96 -1.80
CA LEU A 105 -7.35 -3.47 -2.78
C LEU A 105 -6.68 -3.96 -4.07
N SER A 106 -5.64 -3.25 -4.54
CA SER A 106 -4.82 -3.68 -5.67
C SER A 106 -4.13 -5.02 -5.39
N ASN A 107 -3.61 -5.22 -4.18
CA ASN A 107 -3.00 -6.48 -3.76
C ASN A 107 -4.00 -7.64 -3.76
N VAL A 108 -5.23 -7.40 -3.29
CA VAL A 108 -6.29 -8.41 -3.35
C VAL A 108 -6.55 -8.83 -4.80
N ILE A 109 -6.71 -7.88 -5.72
CA ILE A 109 -6.96 -8.20 -7.14
C ILE A 109 -5.81 -9.01 -7.75
N ARG A 110 -4.57 -8.57 -7.51
CA ARG A 110 -3.40 -9.12 -8.20
C ARG A 110 -2.93 -10.44 -7.62
N HIS A 111 -3.12 -10.66 -6.32
CA HIS A 111 -2.43 -11.72 -5.61
C HIS A 111 -3.34 -12.68 -4.84
N SER A 112 -4.52 -12.27 -4.38
CA SER A 112 -5.26 -13.08 -3.40
C SER A 112 -5.93 -14.33 -3.96
N GLU A 113 -6.44 -14.30 -5.19
CA GLU A 113 -7.42 -15.31 -5.67
C GLU A 113 -8.65 -15.46 -4.75
N ALA A 114 -8.94 -14.42 -3.96
CA ALA A 114 -10.04 -14.41 -3.00
C ALA A 114 -11.42 -14.44 -3.68
N THR A 115 -12.37 -15.07 -3.00
CA THR A 115 -13.79 -15.07 -3.35
C THR A 115 -14.59 -14.07 -2.52
N GLN A 116 -14.03 -13.63 -1.39
CA GLN A 116 -14.62 -12.63 -0.50
C GLN A 116 -13.58 -11.59 -0.08
N LEU A 117 -14.03 -10.33 -0.07
CA LEU A 117 -13.31 -9.18 0.43
C LEU A 117 -14.21 -8.39 1.39
N THR A 118 -13.71 -8.08 2.56
CA THR A 118 -14.37 -7.21 3.55
C THR A 118 -13.54 -5.96 3.75
N VAL A 119 -14.16 -4.81 3.62
CA VAL A 119 -13.60 -3.50 3.95
C VAL A 119 -14.39 -2.95 5.11
N ARG A 120 -13.78 -2.77 6.27
CA ARG A 120 -14.41 -2.11 7.42
C ARG A 120 -13.71 -0.80 7.70
N CYS A 121 -14.48 0.24 7.95
CA CYS A 121 -13.91 1.54 8.26
C CYS A 121 -14.79 2.27 9.27
N GLY A 122 -14.18 2.92 10.26
CA GLY A 122 -14.95 3.63 11.27
C GLY A 122 -14.11 4.40 12.26
N TYR A 123 -14.79 5.18 13.10
CA TYR A 123 -14.16 5.89 14.22
C TYR A 123 -14.71 5.35 15.54
N HIS A 124 -13.88 4.68 16.33
CA HIS A 124 -14.29 4.08 17.59
C HIS A 124 -13.18 4.21 18.64
N GLY A 125 -13.55 4.49 19.90
CA GLY A 125 -12.60 4.55 21.01
C GLY A 125 -11.48 5.60 20.85
N GLY A 126 -11.73 6.67 20.08
CA GLY A 126 -10.73 7.71 19.80
C GLY A 126 -9.77 7.39 18.64
N PHE A 127 -10.04 6.32 17.88
CA PHE A 127 -9.22 5.94 16.73
C PHE A 127 -10.07 5.83 15.47
N PHE A 128 -9.55 6.39 14.39
CA PHE A 128 -9.99 6.03 13.05
C PHE A 128 -9.34 4.71 12.64
N THR A 129 -10.15 3.75 12.21
CA THR A 129 -9.72 2.40 11.85
C THR A 129 -10.13 2.08 10.42
N LEU A 130 -9.21 1.51 9.66
CA LEU A 130 -9.45 0.89 8.36
C LEU A 130 -8.97 -0.56 8.41
N VAL A 131 -9.86 -1.51 8.13
CA VAL A 131 -9.58 -2.94 8.00
C VAL A 131 -9.90 -3.38 6.58
N ILE A 132 -8.96 -4.05 5.93
CA ILE A 132 -9.17 -4.71 4.64
C ILE A 132 -8.77 -6.17 4.80
N GLN A 133 -9.71 -7.07 4.54
CA GLN A 133 -9.53 -8.49 4.75
C GLN A 133 -10.07 -9.28 3.56
N ASP A 134 -9.25 -10.19 3.03
CA ASP A 134 -9.65 -11.15 2.00
C ASP A 134 -9.51 -12.60 2.51
N ASN A 135 -10.23 -13.52 1.87
CA ASN A 135 -10.16 -14.96 2.13
C ASN A 135 -9.32 -15.72 1.09
N GLY A 136 -8.36 -15.05 0.47
CA GLY A 136 -7.55 -15.62 -0.60
C GLY A 136 -6.47 -16.58 -0.11
N LYS A 137 -5.48 -16.82 -0.95
CA LYS A 137 -4.38 -17.77 -0.69
C LYS A 137 -3.42 -17.35 0.41
N GLY A 138 -3.45 -16.08 0.85
CA GLY A 138 -2.52 -15.54 1.82
C GLY A 138 -1.05 -15.74 1.46
N PHE A 139 -0.15 -15.51 2.42
CA PHE A 139 1.28 -15.75 2.26
C PHE A 139 1.97 -15.89 3.63
N ASP A 140 3.14 -16.53 3.64
CA ASP A 140 3.95 -16.65 4.86
C ASP A 140 4.75 -15.37 5.12
N LEU A 141 4.45 -14.71 6.24
CA LEU A 141 5.16 -13.50 6.69
C LEU A 141 6.62 -13.78 7.12
N LYS A 142 6.96 -15.03 7.45
CA LYS A 142 8.31 -15.43 7.91
C LYS A 142 9.28 -15.68 6.77
N SER A 143 8.80 -15.79 5.53
CA SER A 143 9.61 -16.07 4.34
C SER A 143 10.54 -14.90 3.93
N GLY A 144 10.51 -13.77 4.66
CA GLY A 144 11.67 -12.89 4.79
C GLY A 144 11.66 -11.61 3.94
N SER A 145 10.70 -11.40 3.04
CA SER A 145 10.52 -10.07 2.43
C SER A 145 9.05 -9.71 2.29
N MET A 146 8.64 -8.66 3.00
CA MET A 146 7.43 -7.94 2.64
C MET A 146 7.66 -7.26 1.29
N GLY A 147 6.72 -7.46 0.37
CA GLY A 147 6.73 -6.76 -0.91
C GLY A 147 6.77 -5.25 -0.71
N PHE A 148 7.32 -4.55 -1.71
CA PHE A 148 7.51 -3.10 -1.67
C PHE A 148 6.25 -2.33 -1.23
N GLY A 149 5.07 -2.69 -1.77
CA GLY A 149 3.80 -2.07 -1.40
C GLY A 149 3.45 -2.18 0.09
N LEU A 150 3.70 -3.32 0.73
CA LEU A 150 3.44 -3.52 2.17
C LEU A 150 4.36 -2.65 3.04
N ASN A 151 5.62 -2.48 2.64
CA ASN A 151 6.55 -1.59 3.34
C ASN A 151 6.14 -0.12 3.20
N THR A 152 5.81 0.32 1.98
CA THR A 152 5.32 1.69 1.74
C THR A 152 4.04 1.97 2.53
N MET A 153 3.11 1.02 2.60
CA MET A 153 1.90 1.15 3.42
C MET A 153 2.22 1.33 4.90
N ARG A 154 3.13 0.52 5.45
CA ARG A 154 3.58 0.65 6.84
C ARG A 154 4.24 2.00 7.11
N GLU A 155 5.12 2.45 6.23
CA GLU A 155 5.83 3.73 6.38
C GLU A 155 4.85 4.91 6.34
N ARG A 156 3.90 4.91 5.40
CA ARG A 156 2.85 5.93 5.32
C ARG A 156 1.99 5.98 6.57
N ALA A 157 1.55 4.83 7.08
CA ALA A 157 0.80 4.78 8.33
C ALA A 157 1.60 5.39 9.49
N ARG A 158 2.90 5.08 9.61
CA ARG A 158 3.78 5.67 10.63
C ARG A 158 3.95 7.17 10.47
N HIS A 159 4.05 7.66 9.23
CA HIS A 159 4.24 9.09 8.93
C HIS A 159 3.12 9.96 9.52
N VAL A 160 1.88 9.48 9.52
CA VAL A 160 0.74 10.19 10.11
C VAL A 160 0.52 9.88 11.60
N GLY A 161 1.45 9.18 12.24
CA GLY A 161 1.32 8.72 13.64
C GLY A 161 0.34 7.55 13.81
N GLY A 162 0.01 6.85 12.74
CA GLY A 162 -0.85 5.67 12.75
C GLY A 162 -0.10 4.36 13.03
N LYS A 163 -0.85 3.32 13.38
CA LYS A 163 -0.35 1.96 13.60
C LYS A 163 -0.86 1.04 12.49
N PHE A 164 0.07 0.33 11.86
CA PHE A 164 -0.19 -0.66 10.81
C PHE A 164 0.02 -2.08 11.36
N ASN A 165 -0.99 -2.93 11.20
CA ASN A 165 -0.94 -4.35 11.52
C ASN A 165 -1.25 -5.17 10.26
N LEU A 166 -0.58 -6.31 10.13
CA LEU A 166 -0.73 -7.24 9.01
C LEU A 166 -0.77 -8.66 9.54
N TRP A 167 -1.78 -9.41 9.11
CA TRP A 167 -1.89 -10.84 9.32
C TRP A 167 -2.05 -11.52 7.96
N SER A 168 -1.30 -12.59 7.75
CA SER A 168 -1.49 -13.47 6.60
C SER A 168 -0.89 -14.82 6.93
N SER A 169 -1.48 -15.87 6.37
CA SER A 169 -0.93 -17.23 6.38
C SER A 169 -1.37 -17.93 5.10
N PRO A 170 -0.56 -18.86 4.56
CA PRO A 170 -0.95 -19.64 3.39
C PRO A 170 -2.30 -20.34 3.61
N GLY A 171 -3.26 -20.09 2.72
CA GLY A 171 -4.63 -20.62 2.76
C GLY A 171 -5.63 -19.82 3.60
N GLU A 172 -5.19 -18.85 4.40
CA GLU A 172 -6.03 -18.12 5.38
C GLU A 172 -6.34 -16.68 4.96
N GLY A 173 -5.91 -16.28 3.76
CA GLY A 173 -6.08 -14.92 3.25
C GLY A 173 -5.14 -13.89 3.87
N THR A 174 -5.53 -12.62 3.76
CA THR A 174 -4.75 -11.48 4.26
C THR A 174 -5.67 -10.51 4.99
N ARG A 175 -5.21 -9.97 6.11
CA ARG A 175 -5.85 -8.87 6.83
C ARG A 175 -4.84 -7.75 7.06
N ILE A 176 -5.18 -6.56 6.59
CA ILE A 176 -4.49 -5.31 6.88
C ILE A 176 -5.39 -4.49 7.79
N GLU A 177 -4.81 -3.92 8.85
CA GLU A 177 -5.49 -2.99 9.74
C GLU A 177 -4.62 -1.77 9.98
N VAL A 178 -5.20 -0.59 9.83
CA VAL A 178 -4.55 0.68 10.11
C VAL A 178 -5.42 1.49 11.07
N THR A 179 -4.79 1.98 12.14
CA THR A 179 -5.44 2.82 13.15
C THR A 179 -4.73 4.17 13.27
N TRP A 180 -5.48 5.23 13.54
CA TRP A 180 -4.95 6.59 13.71
C TRP A 180 -5.71 7.32 14.81
N ALA A 181 -4.99 7.85 15.80
CA ALA A 181 -5.53 8.47 17.01
C ALA A 181 -5.88 9.96 16.85
N GLY A 182 -5.85 10.49 15.63
CA GLY A 182 -6.12 11.90 15.40
C GLY A 182 -7.60 12.24 15.56
N GLN A 183 -7.86 13.50 15.92
CA GLN A 183 -9.22 14.00 16.02
C GLN A 183 -9.89 13.92 14.65
N ALA A 184 -10.98 13.16 14.60
CA ALA A 184 -11.87 13.16 13.47
C ALA A 184 -13.07 14.04 13.81
N PHE A 185 -13.36 15.01 12.94
CA PHE A 185 -14.46 15.95 13.16
C PHE A 185 -15.69 15.49 12.38
N ALA A 186 -16.84 15.57 13.03
CA ALA A 186 -18.12 15.57 12.33
C ALA A 186 -18.30 16.95 11.69
N GLY A 187 -18.61 16.99 10.40
CA GLY A 187 -19.13 18.20 9.73
C GLY A 187 -20.44 18.67 10.34
#